data_AF-A0A8D2JJA1-F1
#
_entry.id   AF-A0A8D2JJA1-F1
#
_cell.length_a   1.000
_cell.length_b   1.000
_cell.length_c   1.000
_cell.angle_alpha   90.00
_cell.angle_beta   90.00
_cell.angle_gamma   90.00
#
_symmetry.space_group_name_H-M   'P 1'
#
loop_
_entity.id
_entity.type
_entity.pdbx_description
1 polymer ?
#
loop_
_entity_poly.entity_id
_entity_poly.type
_entity_poly.pdbx_seq_one_letter_code
_entity_poly.pdbx_strand_id
1 'polypeptide(L)'
;GGARGGGTGGASPRAPWRPFPSRPVPSRPTVVPFEEVWSRSYCRARETLVDVLQEFPHEAEHIFKPPCVPLWRCAGCCGDESLECTPTETRTVELQVGAPRGSLQRGLRPPAAPPHGRTSPGALPRLRPPLAAPDAGSQAPELEAGTRAQSCGPRTRPHSPPLTG
;
A
#
# COMPACT_ATOMS: atom_id res chain seq x y z
N GLY A 1 21.64 33.15 -48.59
CA GLY A 1 20.36 32.99 -47.86
C GLY A 1 20.03 31.51 -47.89
N GLY A 2 19.66 30.85 -46.80
CA GLY A 2 18.90 31.31 -45.65
C GLY A 2 17.49 30.72 -45.75
N ALA A 3 17.26 29.59 -45.08
CA ALA A 3 15.92 29.16 -44.64
C ALA A 3 16.10 28.08 -43.56
N ARG A 4 16.08 28.53 -42.30
CA ARG A 4 15.92 27.67 -41.12
C ARG A 4 14.50 27.10 -41.14
N GLY A 5 14.36 25.80 -41.39
CA GLY A 5 13.10 25.08 -41.15
C GLY A 5 12.99 24.72 -39.67
N GLY A 6 12.12 25.43 -38.94
CA GLY A 6 11.80 25.12 -37.56
C GLY A 6 10.95 23.85 -37.47
N GLY A 7 11.52 22.78 -36.90
CA GLY A 7 10.78 21.60 -36.48
C GLY A 7 10.19 21.85 -35.09
N THR A 8 8.92 22.21 -35.04
CA THR A 8 8.14 22.32 -33.80
C THR A 8 8.15 20.99 -33.05
N GLY A 9 8.54 21.04 -31.77
CA GLY A 9 8.43 19.91 -30.85
C GLY A 9 6.99 19.41 -30.79
N GLY A 10 6.77 18.17 -31.25
CA GLY A 10 5.52 17.47 -31.08
C GLY A 10 5.34 17.10 -29.61
N ALA A 11 4.61 17.92 -28.86
CA ALA A 11 4.02 17.48 -27.60
C ALA A 11 3.07 16.32 -27.91
N SER A 12 3.43 15.11 -27.47
CA SER A 12 2.55 13.95 -27.51
C SER A 12 1.22 14.30 -26.83
N PRO A 13 0.08 14.24 -27.54
CA PRO A 13 -1.20 14.58 -26.92
C PRO A 13 -1.48 13.54 -25.84
N ARG A 14 -1.56 13.99 -24.59
CA ARG A 14 -2.12 13.21 -23.48
C ARG A 14 -3.42 12.60 -23.99
N ALA A 15 -3.46 11.27 -24.05
CA ALA A 15 -4.65 10.56 -24.51
C ALA A 15 -5.86 11.02 -23.67
N PRO A 16 -6.98 11.40 -24.30
CA PRO A 16 -8.16 11.77 -23.56
C PRO A 16 -8.66 10.57 -22.74
N TRP A 17 -9.14 10.84 -21.52
CA TRP A 17 -9.82 9.86 -20.69
C TRP A 17 -10.96 9.24 -21.51
N ARG A 18 -10.80 7.99 -21.92
CA ARG A 18 -11.87 7.25 -22.57
C ARG A 18 -12.90 6.89 -21.50
N PRO A 19 -14.18 7.26 -21.67
CA PRO A 19 -15.23 6.76 -20.80
C PRO A 19 -15.19 5.23 -20.82
N PHE A 20 -15.31 4.60 -19.64
CA PHE A 20 -15.51 3.16 -19.58
C PHE A 20 -16.75 2.81 -20.40
N PRO A 21 -16.71 1.78 -21.26
CA PRO A 21 -17.90 1.34 -21.98
C PRO A 21 -18.97 0.97 -20.96
N SER A 22 -20.05 1.74 -20.94
CA SER A 22 -21.20 1.46 -20.09
C SER A 22 -21.81 0.14 -20.53
N ARG A 23 -21.84 -0.83 -19.61
CA ARG A 23 -22.57 -2.08 -19.84
C ARG A 23 -24.05 -1.75 -20.05
N PRO A 24 -24.73 -2.29 -21.08
CA PRO A 24 -26.15 -2.10 -21.26
C PRO A 24 -26.89 -2.65 -20.03
N VAL A 25 -27.67 -1.78 -19.38
CA VAL A 25 -28.50 -2.16 -18.23
C VAL A 25 -29.67 -2.99 -18.77
N PRO A 26 -29.88 -4.23 -18.31
CA PRO A 26 -31.01 -5.04 -18.75
C PRO A 26 -32.33 -4.35 -18.38
N SER A 27 -33.30 -4.38 -19.29
CA SER A 27 -34.61 -3.74 -19.14
C SER A 27 -35.52 -4.41 -18.11
N ARG A 28 -35.11 -5.56 -17.57
CA ARG A 28 -35.80 -6.29 -16.50
C ARG A 28 -34.80 -6.72 -15.42
N PRO A 29 -35.15 -6.61 -14.13
CA PRO A 29 -34.30 -7.11 -13.06
C PRO A 29 -34.20 -8.63 -13.16
N THR A 30 -32.98 -9.16 -13.24
CA THR A 30 -32.72 -10.59 -13.11
C THR A 30 -32.81 -10.95 -11.62
N VAL A 31 -33.76 -11.80 -11.26
CA VAL A 31 -33.87 -12.32 -9.89
C VAL A 31 -32.84 -13.43 -9.71
N VAL A 32 -31.95 -13.25 -8.74
CA VAL A 32 -30.96 -14.26 -8.35
C VAL A 32 -31.63 -15.20 -7.35
N PRO A 33 -31.59 -16.53 -7.55
CA PRO A 33 -32.22 -17.48 -6.63
C PRO A 33 -31.54 -17.46 -5.26
N PHE A 34 -32.31 -17.76 -4.20
CA PHE A 34 -31.83 -17.71 -2.81
C PHE A 34 -30.58 -18.56 -2.57
N GLU A 35 -30.57 -19.79 -3.09
CA GLU A 35 -29.42 -20.71 -3.04
C GLU A 35 -28.13 -20.08 -3.59
N GLU A 36 -28.23 -19.33 -4.68
CA GLU A 36 -27.08 -18.64 -5.30
C GLU A 36 -26.62 -17.45 -4.44
N VAL A 37 -27.56 -16.69 -3.85
CA VAL A 37 -27.23 -15.61 -2.92
C VAL A 37 -26.53 -16.18 -1.69
N TRP A 38 -27.10 -17.21 -1.08
CA TRP A 38 -26.60 -17.87 0.13
C TRP A 38 -25.22 -18.47 -0.08
N SER A 39 -25.03 -19.27 -1.13
CA SER A 39 -23.72 -19.87 -1.46
C SER A 39 -22.66 -18.81 -1.75
N ARG A 40 -23.05 -17.68 -2.37
CA ARG A 40 -22.15 -16.55 -2.61
C ARG A 40 -21.92 -15.67 -1.41
N SER A 41 -22.78 -15.68 -0.39
CA SER A 41 -22.62 -14.88 0.84
C SER A 41 -22.05 -15.68 2.01
N TYR A 42 -21.96 -17.01 1.89
CA TYR A 42 -21.41 -17.86 2.94
C TYR A 42 -19.97 -17.49 3.33
N CYS A 43 -19.66 -17.67 4.62
CA CYS A 43 -18.36 -17.37 5.23
C CYS A 43 -17.22 -18.06 4.48
N ARG A 44 -16.32 -17.26 3.87
CA ARG A 44 -15.12 -17.73 3.18
C ARG A 44 -14.07 -16.64 3.10
N ALA A 45 -12.85 -17.01 2.73
CA ALA A 45 -11.80 -16.04 2.43
C ALA A 45 -12.19 -15.29 1.13
N ARG A 46 -12.14 -13.97 1.16
CA ARG A 46 -12.43 -13.09 0.03
C ARG A 46 -11.35 -12.03 -0.11
N GLU A 47 -11.08 -11.66 -1.34
CA GLU A 47 -10.23 -10.52 -1.64
C GLU A 47 -10.94 -9.23 -1.22
N THR A 48 -10.30 -8.47 -0.34
CA THR A 48 -10.78 -7.21 0.20
C THR A 48 -9.65 -6.19 0.07
N LEU A 49 -9.98 -4.99 -0.42
CA LEU A 49 -9.06 -3.87 -0.43
C LEU A 49 -9.00 -3.27 0.98
N VAL A 50 -7.82 -3.30 1.59
CA VAL A 50 -7.56 -2.66 2.88
C VAL A 50 -6.68 -1.44 2.69
N ASP A 51 -6.86 -0.43 3.53
CA ASP A 51 -5.97 0.73 3.60
C ASP A 51 -4.68 0.34 4.33
N VAL A 52 -3.54 0.61 3.69
CA VAL A 52 -2.22 0.29 4.23
C VAL A 52 -1.96 1.07 5.53
N LEU A 53 -2.43 2.31 5.64
CA LEU A 53 -2.22 3.14 6.84
C LEU A 53 -2.97 2.60 8.06
N GLN A 54 -4.11 1.95 7.85
CA GLN A 54 -4.91 1.36 8.94
C GLN A 54 -4.25 0.08 9.48
N GLU A 55 -3.60 -0.70 8.62
CA GLU A 55 -2.92 -1.94 9.02
C GLU A 55 -1.54 -1.67 9.63
N PHE A 56 -0.84 -0.64 9.15
CA PHE A 56 0.52 -0.30 9.56
C PHE A 56 0.63 1.17 10.04
N PRO A 57 0.00 1.51 11.19
CA PRO A 57 0.02 2.89 11.70
C PRO A 57 1.42 3.37 12.15
N HIS A 58 2.39 2.47 12.30
CA HIS A 58 3.74 2.76 12.78
C HIS A 58 4.63 3.46 11.72
N GLU A 59 4.20 3.52 10.45
CA GLU A 59 4.97 4.08 9.33
C GLU A 59 4.31 5.32 8.71
N ALA A 60 3.50 6.05 9.50
CA ALA A 60 2.73 7.23 9.08
C ALA A 60 3.53 8.38 8.44
N GLU A 61 4.87 8.30 8.40
CA GLU A 61 5.75 9.25 7.71
C GLU A 61 5.80 9.03 6.18
N HIS A 62 5.26 7.93 5.66
CA HIS A 62 5.28 7.56 4.23
C HIS A 62 3.86 7.43 3.63
N ILE A 63 3.62 8.10 2.50
CA ILE A 63 2.32 8.04 1.78
C ILE A 63 2.33 6.84 0.82
N PHE A 64 2.01 5.64 1.27
CA PHE A 64 2.05 4.43 0.43
C PHE A 64 1.35 4.55 -0.95
N LYS A 65 2.01 4.03 -1.99
CA LYS A 65 1.45 3.88 -3.34
C LYS A 65 1.52 2.41 -3.78
N PRO A 66 0.37 1.75 -4.02
CA PRO A 66 -1.01 2.24 -3.81
C PRO A 66 -1.37 2.37 -2.31
N PRO A 67 -2.34 3.23 -1.94
CA PRO A 67 -2.81 3.35 -0.55
C PRO A 67 -3.72 2.18 -0.14
N CYS A 68 -4.35 1.51 -1.10
CA CYS A 68 -5.13 0.30 -0.87
C CYS A 68 -4.43 -0.90 -1.50
N VAL A 69 -4.39 -2.02 -0.77
CA VAL A 69 -3.83 -3.28 -1.25
C VAL A 69 -4.83 -4.43 -1.11
N PRO A 70 -4.88 -5.37 -2.06
CA PRO A 70 -5.74 -6.54 -1.97
C PRO A 70 -5.18 -7.54 -0.96
N LEU A 71 -5.98 -7.89 0.06
CA LEU A 71 -5.68 -8.96 1.01
C LEU A 71 -6.85 -9.95 1.08
N TRP A 72 -6.57 -11.18 1.51
CA TRP A 72 -7.64 -12.14 1.79
C TRP A 72 -8.08 -12.02 3.24
N ARG A 73 -9.35 -11.69 3.44
CA ARG A 73 -9.99 -11.60 4.76
C ARG A 73 -11.21 -12.52 4.80
N CYS A 74 -11.61 -12.93 6.00
CA CYS A 74 -12.84 -13.68 6.18
C CYS A 74 -14.04 -12.75 6.09
N ALA A 75 -14.97 -13.08 5.19
CA ALA A 75 -16.17 -12.29 4.97
C ALA A 75 -17.34 -13.18 4.53
N GLY A 76 -18.54 -12.81 4.99
CA GLY A 76 -19.78 -13.52 4.73
C GLY A 76 -20.59 -13.74 6.01
N CYS A 77 -21.69 -14.48 5.88
CA CYS A 77 -22.54 -14.88 6.99
C CYS A 77 -22.45 -16.39 7.26
N CYS A 78 -22.73 -16.79 8.51
CA CYS A 78 -22.72 -18.19 8.95
C CYS A 78 -24.13 -18.78 9.13
N GLY A 79 -25.17 -18.00 8.81
CA GLY A 79 -26.57 -18.39 8.93
C GLY A 79 -27.18 -18.35 10.32
N ASP A 80 -26.34 -18.31 11.35
CA ASP A 80 -26.75 -18.11 12.75
C ASP A 80 -26.10 -16.82 13.29
N GLU A 81 -26.87 -16.02 14.01
CA GLU A 81 -26.43 -14.75 14.59
C GLU A 81 -25.45 -14.92 15.76
N SER A 82 -25.52 -16.07 16.44
CA SER A 82 -24.59 -16.46 17.50
C SER A 82 -23.20 -16.82 16.97
N LEU A 83 -23.04 -16.94 15.65
CA LEU A 83 -21.79 -17.26 14.99
C LEU A 83 -21.16 -16.04 14.32
N GLU A 84 -19.84 -15.99 14.33
CA GLU A 84 -19.01 -14.99 13.68
C GLU A 84 -18.02 -15.65 12.71
N CYS A 85 -17.85 -15.06 11.53
CA CYS A 85 -16.94 -15.57 10.50
C CYS A 85 -15.50 -15.17 10.84
N THR A 86 -14.70 -16.11 11.33
CA THR A 86 -13.33 -15.85 11.80
C THR A 86 -12.30 -16.67 11.01
N PRO A 87 -11.05 -16.20 10.90
CA PRO A 87 -9.99 -16.99 10.26
C PRO A 87 -9.66 -18.23 11.10
N THR A 88 -9.59 -19.39 10.45
CA THR A 88 -9.16 -20.65 11.07
C THR A 88 -7.71 -20.97 10.75
N GLU A 89 -7.19 -20.49 9.61
CA GLU A 89 -5.78 -20.57 9.23
C GLU A 89 -5.36 -19.25 8.57
N THR A 90 -4.21 -18.72 8.97
CA THR A 90 -3.63 -17.48 8.43
C THR A 90 -2.21 -17.72 7.95
N ARG A 91 -1.79 -16.99 6.91
CA ARG A 91 -0.40 -16.96 6.42
C ARG A 91 0.04 -15.52 6.28
N THR A 92 1.31 -15.26 6.58
CA THR A 92 1.93 -13.98 6.28
C THR A 92 2.22 -13.90 4.79
N VAL A 93 1.94 -12.75 4.19
CA VAL A 93 2.25 -12.42 2.80
C VAL A 93 3.05 -11.13 2.77
N GLU A 94 4.07 -11.06 1.94
CA GLU A 94 4.84 -9.85 1.73
C GLU A 94 4.21 -9.04 0.61
N LEU A 95 3.91 -7.77 0.87
CA LEU A 95 3.38 -6.85 -0.11
C LEU A 95 4.44 -5.83 -0.48
N GLN A 96 4.60 -5.65 -1.79
CA GLN A 96 5.50 -4.64 -2.32
C GLN A 96 4.75 -3.31 -2.44
N VAL A 97 5.05 -2.37 -1.54
CA VAL A 97 4.42 -1.05 -1.54
C VAL A 97 5.47 0.02 -1.80
N GLY A 98 5.18 0.94 -2.73
CA GLY A 98 6.10 2.01 -3.07
C GLY A 98 5.89 3.22 -2.16
N ALA A 99 6.89 3.60 -1.37
CA ALA A 99 6.90 4.92 -0.75
C ALA A 99 7.16 6.00 -1.83
N PRO A 100 6.38 7.09 -1.88
CA PRO A 100 6.58 8.16 -2.83
C PRO A 100 7.84 8.89 -2.43
N ARG A 101 8.76 9.00 -3.37
CA ARG A 101 9.87 9.93 -3.29
C ARG A 101 9.31 11.35 -3.22
N GLY A 102 9.24 11.94 -2.02
CA GLY A 102 8.82 13.34 -1.91
C GLY A 102 8.52 13.97 -0.55
N SER A 103 8.44 13.25 0.57
CA SER A 103 8.04 13.86 1.87
C SER A 103 9.18 14.42 2.74
N LEU A 104 10.47 14.20 2.42
CA LEU A 104 11.56 14.80 3.21
C LEU A 104 12.68 15.41 2.36
N GLN A 105 12.37 16.42 1.54
CA GLN A 105 13.38 17.39 1.07
C GLN A 105 12.88 18.84 1.07
N ARG A 106 11.74 19.13 1.70
CA ARG A 106 11.21 20.49 1.77
C ARG A 106 11.55 21.11 3.13
N GLY A 107 12.86 21.30 3.41
CA GLY A 107 13.24 21.99 4.66
C GLY A 107 14.72 22.05 5.04
N LEU A 108 15.59 21.15 4.57
CA LEU A 108 17.02 21.24 4.89
C LEU A 108 17.71 22.17 3.90
N ARG A 109 17.56 23.48 4.15
CA ARG A 109 18.52 24.47 3.67
C ARG A 109 19.88 24.05 4.24
N PRO A 110 20.89 23.70 3.42
CA PRO A 110 22.22 23.41 3.95
C PRO A 110 22.71 24.64 4.72
N PRO A 111 23.26 24.51 5.93
CA PRO A 111 23.95 25.63 6.53
C PRO A 111 25.06 26.06 5.58
N ALA A 112 25.04 27.35 5.21
CA ALA A 112 26.08 27.94 4.39
C ALA A 112 27.44 27.68 5.05
N ALA A 113 28.38 27.11 4.29
CA ALA A 113 29.75 26.93 4.75
C ALA A 113 30.39 28.31 5.04
N PRO A 114 31.02 28.51 6.22
CA PRO A 114 31.81 29.71 6.43
C PRO A 114 33.11 29.65 5.61
N PRO A 115 33.61 30.79 5.10
CA PRO A 115 34.83 30.82 4.30
C PRO A 115 36.07 30.72 5.19
N HIS A 116 36.99 29.84 4.78
CA HIS A 116 38.43 29.81 5.02
C HIS A 116 39.03 30.45 6.30
N GLY A 117 39.71 29.63 7.09
CA GLY A 117 40.79 30.03 8.00
C GLY A 117 41.83 28.92 8.11
N ARG A 118 43.11 29.23 7.82
CA ARG A 118 44.25 28.29 7.79
C ARG A 118 44.83 28.11 9.20
N THR A 119 45.29 26.90 9.54
CA THR A 119 46.54 26.67 10.31
C THR A 119 47.05 25.20 10.21
N SER A 120 48.28 25.10 9.69
CA SER A 120 49.43 24.17 9.78
C SER A 120 49.39 22.71 10.31
N PRO A 121 50.39 21.89 9.91
CA PRO A 121 50.31 20.43 9.81
C PRO A 121 50.93 19.71 11.02
N GLY A 122 50.37 18.56 11.39
CA GLY A 122 51.04 17.67 12.34
C GLY A 122 50.18 16.52 12.84
N ALA A 123 50.67 15.30 12.62
CA ALA A 123 50.39 14.06 13.35
C ALA A 123 49.17 13.19 12.95
N LEU A 124 49.48 12.14 12.16
CA LEU A 124 49.28 10.70 12.44
C LEU A 124 48.78 9.91 11.21
N PRO A 125 49.42 8.79 10.82
CA PRO A 125 48.88 7.90 9.81
C PRO A 125 47.85 6.99 10.46
N ARG A 126 46.56 7.38 10.44
CA ARG A 126 45.47 6.43 10.67
C ARG A 126 45.05 5.79 9.35
N LEU A 127 45.73 4.69 9.03
CA LEU A 127 45.21 3.63 8.18
C LEU A 127 43.98 3.02 8.87
N ARG A 128 42.79 3.45 8.45
CA ARG A 128 41.61 2.62 8.14
C ARG A 128 40.50 3.58 7.71
N PRO A 129 40.04 3.55 6.45
CA PRO A 129 38.79 4.21 6.13
C PRO A 129 37.69 3.58 7.01
N PRO A 130 36.72 4.36 7.54
CA PRO A 130 35.45 3.74 7.89
C PRO A 130 34.95 3.06 6.62
N LEU A 131 34.47 1.82 6.75
CA LEU A 131 33.70 1.15 5.71
C LEU A 131 32.82 2.21 5.05
N ALA A 132 32.98 2.38 3.74
CA ALA A 132 32.04 3.14 2.94
C ALA A 132 30.65 2.73 3.41
N ALA A 133 29.90 3.71 3.93
CA ALA A 133 28.49 3.53 4.21
C ALA A 133 27.88 2.97 2.91
N PRO A 134 27.06 1.92 2.98
CA PRO A 134 26.44 1.37 1.79
C PRO A 134 25.73 2.50 1.06
N ASP A 135 26.01 2.62 -0.23
CA ASP A 135 25.41 3.60 -1.13
C ASP A 135 23.91 3.77 -0.82
N ALA A 136 23.55 4.99 -0.44
CA ALA A 136 22.17 5.46 -0.39
C ALA A 136 21.63 5.56 -1.82
N GLY A 137 21.43 4.41 -2.45
CA GLY A 137 21.13 4.31 -3.89
C GLY A 137 20.18 3.18 -4.27
N SER A 138 19.94 2.21 -3.39
CA SER A 138 18.90 1.20 -3.56
C SER A 138 18.12 1.04 -2.28
N GLN A 139 17.06 1.85 -2.12
CA GLN A 139 15.98 1.45 -1.24
C GLN A 139 15.38 0.19 -1.85
N ALA A 140 15.71 -0.96 -1.26
CA ALA A 140 14.96 -2.19 -1.45
C ALA A 140 13.48 -1.85 -1.21
N PRO A 141 12.56 -2.37 -2.03
CA PRO A 141 11.17 -2.10 -1.80
C PRO A 141 10.79 -2.73 -0.44
N GLU A 142 10.24 -1.92 0.46
CA GLU A 142 9.85 -2.37 1.80
C GLU A 142 8.82 -3.50 1.63
N LEU A 143 9.13 -4.67 2.19
CA LEU A 143 8.33 -5.88 2.10
C LEU A 143 7.45 -5.88 3.34
N GLU A 144 6.24 -5.33 3.23
CA GLU A 144 5.33 -5.26 4.36
C GLU A 144 4.56 -6.57 4.52
N ALA A 145 4.60 -7.13 5.73
CA ALA A 145 4.02 -8.42 6.06
C ALA A 145 2.50 -8.31 6.33
N GLY A 146 1.67 -8.43 5.30
CA GLY A 146 0.22 -8.57 5.44
C GLY A 146 -0.17 -9.94 6.00
N THR A 147 -1.26 -10.03 6.77
CA THR A 147 -1.84 -11.32 7.17
C THR A 147 -2.96 -11.72 6.21
N ARG A 148 -2.79 -12.85 5.53
CA ARG A 148 -3.74 -13.46 4.61
C ARG A 148 -4.54 -14.55 5.31
N ALA A 149 -5.86 -14.45 5.33
CA ALA A 149 -6.73 -15.56 5.72
C ALA A 149 -6.73 -16.63 4.61
N GLN A 150 -6.37 -17.86 4.98
CA GLN A 150 -6.37 -19.01 4.07
C GLN A 150 -7.67 -19.78 4.14
N SER A 151 -8.18 -19.96 5.35
CA SER A 151 -9.45 -20.60 5.63
C SER A 151 -10.25 -19.79 6.64
N CYS A 152 -11.58 -19.84 6.50
CA CYS A 152 -12.52 -19.12 7.34
C CYS A 152 -13.59 -20.08 7.83
N GLY A 153 -14.08 -19.85 9.03
CA GLY A 153 -15.14 -20.68 9.60
C GLY A 153 -15.98 -19.95 10.63
N PRO A 154 -17.17 -20.50 10.94
CA PRO A 154 -17.98 -20.01 12.03
C PRO A 154 -17.30 -20.25 13.37
N ARG A 155 -17.33 -19.24 14.24
CA ARG A 155 -16.94 -19.32 15.65
C ARG A 155 -18.06 -18.72 16.49
N THR A 156 -18.41 -19.34 17.61
CA THR A 156 -19.40 -18.77 18.52
C THR A 156 -18.92 -17.44 19.06
N ARG A 157 -19.79 -16.42 19.01
CA ARG A 157 -19.51 -15.12 19.64
C ARG A 157 -19.41 -15.35 21.15
N PRO A 158 -18.37 -14.84 21.82
CA PRO A 158 -18.38 -14.82 23.27
C PRO A 158 -19.57 -13.95 23.72
N HIS A 159 -20.46 -14.50 24.54
CA HIS A 159 -21.49 -13.71 25.20
C HIS A 159 -20.80 -12.57 25.96
N SER A 160 -21.16 -11.32 25.64
CA SER A 160 -20.73 -10.18 26.43
C SER A 160 -21.13 -10.44 27.89
N PRO A 161 -20.21 -10.30 28.88
CA PRO A 161 -20.64 -10.34 30.26
C PRO A 161 -21.67 -9.22 30.48
N PRO A 162 -22.73 -9.45 31.28
CA PRO A 162 -23.66 -8.37 31.59
C PRO A 162 -22.87 -7.20 32.18
N LEU A 163 -23.16 -5.98 31.70
CA LEU A 163 -22.65 -4.77 32.33
C LEU A 163 -23.22 -4.74 33.76
N THR A 164 -22.42 -5.17 34.74
CA THR A 164 -22.79 -5.06 36.15
C THR A 164 -22.82 -3.57 36.48
N GLY A 165 -24.01 -3.05 36.77
CA GLY A 165 -24.24 -1.70 37.29
C GLY A 165 -24.08 -1.63 38.81
#